data_AF-A0A9E1V0I6-F1
#
_entry.id   AF-A0A9E1V0I6-F1
#
_cell.length_a   1.000
_cell.length_b   1.000
_cell.length_c   1.000
_cell.angle_alpha   90.00
_cell.angle_beta   90.00
_cell.angle_gamma   90.00
#
_symmetry.space_group_name_H-M   'P 1'
#
loop_
_entity.id
_entity.type
_entity.pdbx_description
1 polymer ?
#
loop_
_entity_poly.entity_id
_entity_poly.type
_entity_poly.pdbx_seq_one_letter_code
_entity_poly.pdbx_strand_id
1 'polypeptide(L)'
;LSPETYLGQCQAFYQAIKAVDAKAAFVITADGYSWSDWRWGKAVIDGMADAGLKDIAHLSCHVYMTGGCRLKPTTGESAFRGFIGSWYELRFLHHGLRKQLKELGRNDIKIAITEGNMVGPGTPIIGKPHEHGMGRALAEAAIFPKRIRSYSMLVHHDLVRSDHATWFCRIFYSPDQKPGRRYSLPTDGAVMQIAGEHAMNQAVYADVYEILALSMGKDQLLLTIGNPVSTPRSAEIALRGLREPLRILESQGIVAADLDSPNYTTQPVPCKIDGQVLRLLLPPFSYVSIRLAATHAANE
;
A
#
# COMPACT_ATOMS: atom_id res chain seq x y z
N LEU A 1 -3.69 4.40 29.29
CA LEU A 1 -2.53 3.57 29.68
C LEU A 1 -1.25 4.38 29.46
N SER A 2 -0.27 4.33 30.37
CA SER A 2 1.03 4.97 30.17
C SER A 2 2.02 4.01 29.48
N PRO A 3 3.10 4.51 28.85
CA PRO A 3 4.16 3.66 28.29
C PRO A 3 4.80 2.73 29.33
N GLU A 4 4.97 3.18 30.57
CA GLU A 4 5.54 2.39 31.67
C GLU A 4 4.67 1.18 32.01
N THR A 5 3.36 1.40 32.20
CA THR A 5 2.42 0.30 32.46
C THR A 5 2.40 -0.69 31.29
N TYR A 6 2.46 -0.20 30.05
CA TYR A 6 2.50 -1.04 28.86
C TYR A 6 3.75 -1.92 28.81
N LEU A 7 4.94 -1.33 29.01
CA LEU A 7 6.22 -2.06 29.02
C LEU A 7 6.29 -3.10 30.14
N GLY A 8 5.75 -2.79 31.33
CA GLY A 8 5.66 -3.75 32.43
C GLY A 8 4.80 -4.98 32.07
N GLN A 9 3.66 -4.76 31.37
CA GLN A 9 2.85 -5.86 30.86
C GLN A 9 3.60 -6.64 29.77
N CYS A 10 4.24 -5.96 28.82
CA CYS A 10 5.05 -6.60 27.79
C CYS A 10 6.15 -7.48 28.38
N GLN A 11 6.81 -7.05 29.45
CA GLN A 11 7.83 -7.84 30.15
C GLN A 11 7.25 -9.14 30.73
N ALA A 12 6.09 -9.07 31.39
CA ALA A 12 5.43 -10.25 31.95
C ALA A 12 5.06 -11.26 30.86
N PHE A 13 4.45 -10.80 29.74
CA PHE A 13 4.14 -11.66 28.59
C PHE A 13 5.39 -12.22 27.92
N TYR A 14 6.43 -11.40 27.76
CA TYR A 14 7.70 -11.80 27.18
C TYR A 14 8.33 -12.95 27.99
N GLN A 15 8.41 -12.83 29.31
CA GLN A 15 8.94 -13.89 30.18
C GLN A 15 8.11 -15.17 30.12
N ALA A 16 6.78 -15.05 30.18
CA ALA A 16 5.88 -16.19 30.10
C ALA A 16 6.02 -16.96 28.78
N ILE A 17 6.08 -16.26 27.66
CA ILE A 17 6.24 -16.88 26.33
C ILE A 17 7.65 -17.48 26.19
N LYS A 18 8.70 -16.79 26.64
CA LYS A 18 10.09 -17.30 26.58
C LYS A 18 10.33 -18.53 27.45
N ALA A 19 9.59 -18.68 28.55
CA ALA A 19 9.65 -19.88 29.38
C ALA A 19 9.16 -21.14 28.63
N VAL A 20 8.28 -20.96 27.64
CA VAL A 20 7.73 -22.03 26.81
C VAL A 20 8.50 -22.16 25.49
N ASP A 21 8.85 -21.04 24.86
CA ASP A 21 9.60 -20.99 23.60
C ASP A 21 10.72 -19.94 23.68
N ALA A 22 11.93 -20.41 23.94
CA ALA A 22 13.12 -19.56 24.01
C ALA A 22 13.45 -18.85 22.67
N LYS A 23 12.93 -19.33 21.54
CA LYS A 23 13.17 -18.76 20.20
C LYS A 23 12.07 -17.82 19.72
N ALA A 24 10.99 -17.65 20.48
CA ALA A 24 9.90 -16.76 20.14
C ALA A 24 10.41 -15.33 19.91
N ALA A 25 9.90 -14.68 18.85
CA ALA A 25 10.18 -13.29 18.53
C ALA A 25 8.89 -12.48 18.63
N PHE A 26 9.02 -11.21 19.02
CA PHE A 26 7.87 -10.42 19.48
C PHE A 26 7.61 -9.23 18.58
N VAL A 27 6.34 -8.83 18.55
CA VAL A 27 5.89 -7.56 17.99
C VAL A 27 5.47 -6.68 19.15
N ILE A 28 5.97 -5.44 19.20
CA ILE A 28 5.59 -4.46 20.22
C ILE A 28 4.91 -3.27 19.57
N THR A 29 3.84 -2.78 20.19
CA THR A 29 3.06 -1.64 19.71
C THR A 29 3.84 -0.36 19.97
N ALA A 30 4.34 0.24 18.90
CA ALA A 30 5.00 1.54 18.92
C ALA A 30 4.03 2.66 18.48
N ASP A 31 2.72 2.38 18.50
CA ASP A 31 1.73 3.25 17.91
C ASP A 31 1.15 4.31 18.85
N GLY A 32 1.05 5.54 18.35
CA GLY A 32 0.35 6.65 18.97
C GLY A 32 -0.85 7.06 18.12
N TYR A 33 -1.06 8.37 17.93
CA TYR A 33 -1.93 8.87 16.87
C TYR A 33 -1.17 8.76 15.54
N SER A 34 -1.60 7.82 14.70
CA SER A 34 -0.95 7.21 13.51
C SER A 34 -0.38 8.13 12.42
N TRP A 35 -0.43 9.45 12.60
CA TRP A 35 0.11 10.47 11.69
C TRP A 35 0.73 11.70 12.38
N SER A 36 0.60 11.86 13.71
CA SER A 36 1.06 13.09 14.38
C SER A 36 1.63 12.93 15.79
N ASP A 37 1.51 11.77 16.44
CA ASP A 37 2.05 11.59 17.80
C ASP A 37 3.14 10.52 17.85
N TRP A 38 4.39 10.99 17.90
CA TRP A 38 5.59 10.16 18.02
C TRP A 38 5.99 9.89 19.48
N ARG A 39 5.33 10.50 20.47
CA ARG A 39 5.76 10.44 21.88
C ARG A 39 5.59 9.04 22.45
N TRP A 40 4.50 8.36 22.10
CA TRP A 40 4.29 6.97 22.50
C TRP A 40 5.38 6.06 21.96
N GLY A 41 5.56 6.04 20.63
CA GLY A 41 6.56 5.20 19.98
C GLY A 41 7.96 5.43 20.55
N LYS A 42 8.35 6.69 20.77
CA LYS A 42 9.61 7.01 21.43
C LYS A 42 9.70 6.45 22.84
N ALA A 43 8.70 6.70 23.70
CA ALA A 43 8.75 6.26 25.09
C ALA A 43 8.81 4.74 25.21
N VAL A 44 8.11 4.01 24.34
CA VAL A 44 8.21 2.54 24.25
C VAL A 44 9.62 2.14 23.83
N ILE A 45 10.15 2.74 22.76
CA ILE A 45 11.49 2.43 22.24
C ILE A 45 12.59 2.69 23.29
N ASP A 46 12.53 3.82 24.00
CA ASP A 46 13.50 4.17 25.04
C ASP A 46 13.45 3.17 26.22
N GLY A 47 12.25 2.82 26.68
CA GLY A 47 12.06 1.96 27.85
C GLY A 47 12.19 0.46 27.60
N MET A 48 12.30 0.02 26.33
CA MET A 48 12.44 -1.40 25.98
C MET A 48 13.67 -2.05 26.60
N ALA A 49 14.80 -1.33 26.64
CA ALA A 49 16.05 -1.83 27.20
C ALA A 49 15.92 -2.06 28.72
N ASP A 50 15.36 -1.10 29.43
CA ASP A 50 15.12 -1.15 30.88
C ASP A 50 14.11 -2.26 31.24
N ALA A 51 13.11 -2.49 30.38
CA ALA A 51 12.16 -3.58 30.50
C ALA A 51 12.75 -4.97 30.15
N GLY A 52 14.01 -5.03 29.68
CA GLY A 52 14.68 -6.29 29.32
C GLY A 52 14.18 -6.94 28.03
N LEU A 53 13.52 -6.19 27.13
CA LEU A 53 12.90 -6.69 25.91
C LEU A 53 13.90 -6.80 24.75
N LYS A 54 14.50 -7.99 24.57
CA LYS A 54 15.59 -8.22 23.61
C LYS A 54 15.12 -8.76 22.25
N ASP A 55 14.23 -9.74 22.22
CA ASP A 55 13.84 -10.46 20.98
C ASP A 55 12.65 -9.82 20.23
N ILE A 56 12.69 -8.49 20.08
CA ILE A 56 11.67 -7.77 19.34
C ILE A 56 11.99 -7.84 17.85
N ALA A 57 11.15 -8.51 17.07
CA ALA A 57 11.29 -8.57 15.61
C ALA A 57 10.69 -7.34 14.93
N HIS A 58 9.58 -6.81 15.47
CA HIS A 58 8.84 -5.72 14.85
C HIS A 58 8.36 -4.67 15.85
N LEU A 59 8.41 -3.41 15.43
CA LEU A 59 7.53 -2.38 15.92
C LEU A 59 6.25 -2.37 15.09
N SER A 60 5.11 -2.56 15.74
CA SER A 60 3.78 -2.42 15.17
C SER A 60 3.38 -0.95 15.16
N CYS A 61 2.86 -0.50 14.01
CA CYS A 61 2.21 0.79 13.84
C CYS A 61 0.82 0.55 13.24
N HIS A 62 -0.21 1.24 13.72
CA HIS A 62 -1.47 1.32 13.00
C HIS A 62 -1.46 2.56 12.14
N VAL A 63 -1.95 2.46 10.90
CA VAL A 63 -1.84 3.54 9.93
C VAL A 63 -3.14 3.70 9.18
N TYR A 64 -3.93 4.65 9.64
CA TYR A 64 -5.14 5.09 8.98
C TYR A 64 -4.87 6.39 8.22
N MET A 65 -4.81 6.35 6.90
CA MET A 65 -4.51 7.54 6.12
C MET A 65 -5.80 8.35 5.98
N THR A 66 -5.95 9.44 6.75
CA THR A 66 -7.18 10.26 6.79
C THR A 66 -7.18 11.49 5.89
N GLY A 67 -6.28 11.58 4.91
CA GLY A 67 -6.29 12.69 3.96
C GLY A 67 -5.41 13.90 4.31
N GLY A 68 -4.43 13.76 5.22
CA GLY A 68 -3.25 14.64 5.46
C GLY A 68 -3.50 16.08 5.90
N CYS A 69 -4.61 16.70 5.47
CA CYS A 69 -4.89 18.12 5.67
C CYS A 69 -5.92 18.36 6.77
N ARG A 70 -6.28 17.34 7.58
CA ARG A 70 -7.50 17.33 8.43
C ARG A 70 -8.80 17.58 7.66
N LEU A 71 -8.73 17.61 6.33
CA LEU A 71 -9.87 17.78 5.45
C LEU A 71 -10.51 16.41 5.22
N LYS A 72 -11.83 16.37 5.38
CA LYS A 72 -12.59 15.17 5.07
C LYS A 72 -12.59 14.99 3.54
N PRO A 73 -12.13 13.85 3.00
CA PRO A 73 -12.38 13.54 1.60
C PRO A 73 -13.89 13.58 1.37
N THR A 74 -14.33 14.40 0.41
CA THR A 74 -15.74 14.50 0.00
C THR A 74 -15.93 14.04 -1.44
N THR A 75 -14.83 13.87 -2.18
CA THR A 75 -14.76 13.52 -3.60
C THR A 75 -13.57 12.59 -3.85
N GLY A 76 -13.57 11.90 -4.98
CA GLY A 76 -12.45 11.08 -5.42
C GLY A 76 -11.16 11.89 -5.59
N GLU A 77 -11.25 13.14 -6.04
CA GLU A 77 -10.09 14.03 -6.16
C GLU A 77 -9.50 14.40 -4.80
N SER A 78 -10.34 14.75 -3.82
CA SER A 78 -9.88 15.05 -2.46
C SER A 78 -9.33 13.81 -1.75
N ALA A 79 -9.90 12.62 -2.01
CA ALA A 79 -9.33 11.35 -1.59
C ALA A 79 -7.94 11.12 -2.18
N PHE A 80 -7.80 11.28 -3.51
CA PHE A 80 -6.53 11.12 -4.20
C PHE A 80 -5.44 12.03 -3.58
N ARG A 81 -5.69 13.35 -3.58
CA ARG A 81 -4.73 14.34 -3.06
C ARG A 81 -4.44 14.14 -1.57
N GLY A 82 -5.46 13.88 -0.77
CA GLY A 82 -5.33 13.71 0.67
C GLY A 82 -4.49 12.49 1.05
N PHE A 83 -4.66 11.37 0.34
CA PHE A 83 -3.89 10.15 0.61
C PHE A 83 -2.44 10.29 0.15
N ILE A 84 -2.18 10.92 -1.00
CA ILE A 84 -0.82 11.28 -1.40
C ILE A 84 -0.17 12.17 -0.32
N GLY A 85 -0.87 13.20 0.16
CA GLY A 85 -0.40 14.06 1.25
C GLY A 85 -0.13 13.30 2.56
N SER A 86 -1.02 12.39 2.96
CA SER A 86 -0.85 11.57 4.16
C SER A 86 0.40 10.68 4.09
N TRP A 87 0.74 10.17 2.90
CA TRP A 87 1.97 9.40 2.70
C TRP A 87 3.22 10.25 2.97
N TYR A 88 3.20 11.52 2.57
CA TYR A 88 4.29 12.45 2.83
C TYR A 88 4.52 12.70 4.32
N GLU A 89 3.48 12.64 5.15
CA GLU A 89 3.61 12.71 6.61
C GLU A 89 4.08 11.37 7.20
N LEU A 90 3.47 10.28 6.78
CA LEU A 90 3.78 8.94 7.28
C LEU A 90 5.25 8.56 7.06
N ARG A 91 5.82 8.91 5.89
CA ARG A 91 7.24 8.65 5.65
C ARG A 91 8.13 9.35 6.68
N PHE A 92 7.79 10.55 7.16
CA PHE A 92 8.60 11.22 8.18
C PHE A 92 8.53 10.47 9.52
N LEU A 93 7.35 9.98 9.90
CA LEU A 93 7.18 9.15 11.09
C LEU A 93 8.02 7.88 10.99
N HIS A 94 7.97 7.19 9.85
CA HIS A 94 8.79 6.01 9.59
C HIS A 94 10.30 6.30 9.73
N HIS A 95 10.79 7.38 9.13
CA HIS A 95 12.20 7.79 9.25
C HIS A 95 12.58 8.15 10.69
N GLY A 96 11.68 8.79 11.44
CA GLY A 96 11.88 9.10 12.86
C GLY A 96 12.06 7.85 13.72
N LEU A 97 11.16 6.87 13.60
CA LEU A 97 11.27 5.59 14.30
C LEU A 97 12.54 4.83 13.89
N ARG A 98 12.89 4.86 12.61
CA ARG A 98 14.12 4.22 12.13
C ARG A 98 15.37 4.88 12.69
N LYS A 99 15.40 6.21 12.77
CA LYS A 99 16.49 6.96 13.38
C LYS A 99 16.67 6.58 14.85
N GLN A 100 15.58 6.54 15.63
CA GLN A 100 15.64 6.17 17.05
C GLN A 100 16.16 4.75 17.27
N LEU A 101 15.67 3.79 16.49
CA LEU A 101 16.17 2.42 16.57
C LEU A 101 17.64 2.31 16.20
N LYS A 102 18.09 3.07 15.20
CA LYS A 102 19.52 3.14 14.86
C LYS A 102 20.35 3.72 16.01
N GLU A 103 19.87 4.77 16.68
CA GLU A 103 20.54 5.39 17.83
C GLU A 103 20.68 4.42 19.02
N LEU A 104 19.72 3.50 19.19
CA LEU A 104 19.78 2.43 20.19
C LEU A 104 20.54 1.17 19.72
N GLY A 105 21.13 1.19 18.52
CA GLY A 105 21.81 0.02 17.94
C GLY A 105 20.86 -1.13 17.52
N ARG A 106 19.55 -0.87 17.45
CA ARG A 106 18.48 -1.83 17.16
C ARG A 106 18.06 -1.84 15.69
N ASN A 107 19.04 -1.97 14.79
CA ASN A 107 18.78 -2.07 13.35
C ASN A 107 18.10 -3.39 12.95
N ASP A 108 18.14 -4.38 13.83
CA ASP A 108 17.47 -5.68 13.72
C ASP A 108 15.94 -5.58 13.77
N ILE A 109 15.40 -4.62 14.52
CA ILE A 109 13.94 -4.45 14.67
C ILE A 109 13.37 -3.84 13.40
N LYS A 110 12.42 -4.50 12.76
CA LYS A 110 11.71 -4.01 11.58
C LYS A 110 10.50 -3.15 11.96
N ILE A 111 9.97 -2.35 11.05
CA ILE A 111 8.71 -1.60 11.25
C ILE A 111 7.62 -2.26 10.42
N ALA A 112 6.51 -2.59 11.06
CA ALA A 112 5.36 -3.26 10.47
C ALA A 112 4.12 -2.36 10.58
N ILE A 113 3.37 -2.22 9.49
CA ILE A 113 1.99 -1.77 9.56
C ILE A 113 1.14 -3.01 9.82
N THR A 114 0.78 -3.24 11.08
CA THR A 114 -0.02 -4.41 11.50
C THR A 114 -1.51 -4.16 11.41
N GLU A 115 -1.89 -2.89 11.22
CA GLU A 115 -3.24 -2.46 10.97
C GLU A 115 -3.17 -1.19 10.12
N GLY A 116 -3.91 -1.10 9.03
CA GLY A 116 -3.98 0.15 8.30
C GLY A 116 -4.92 0.13 7.12
N ASN A 117 -5.44 1.31 6.79
CA ASN A 117 -6.24 1.51 5.59
C ASN A 117 -6.30 2.99 5.21
N MET A 118 -6.84 3.26 4.02
CA MET A 118 -7.20 4.59 3.55
C MET A 118 -8.60 4.91 4.06
N VAL A 119 -8.76 5.98 4.84
CA VAL A 119 -10.01 6.31 5.54
C VAL A 119 -10.37 7.78 5.42
N GLY A 120 -11.65 8.15 5.54
CA GLY A 120 -12.04 9.53 5.79
C GLY A 120 -12.04 9.87 7.29
N PRO A 121 -11.70 11.10 7.72
CA PRO A 121 -11.88 11.52 9.10
C PRO A 121 -13.37 11.68 9.45
N GLY A 122 -13.78 11.04 10.55
CA GLY A 122 -15.02 11.33 11.28
C GLY A 122 -16.30 10.73 10.67
N THR A 123 -16.58 9.48 11.05
CA THR A 123 -17.75 8.61 10.74
C THR A 123 -17.61 7.81 9.43
N PRO A 124 -18.11 6.56 9.36
CA PRO A 124 -17.91 5.66 8.22
C PRO A 124 -18.37 6.28 6.92
N ILE A 125 -17.55 6.19 5.88
CA ILE A 125 -17.94 6.54 4.51
C ILE A 125 -18.76 5.38 3.94
N ILE A 126 -19.80 4.89 4.63
CA ILE A 126 -20.61 3.80 4.09
C ILE A 126 -21.47 4.37 2.96
N GLY A 127 -21.25 3.88 1.74
CA GLY A 127 -22.11 4.20 0.60
C GLY A 127 -21.95 5.62 0.05
N LYS A 128 -20.84 6.31 0.34
CA LYS A 128 -20.49 7.52 -0.45
C LYS A 128 -19.73 7.11 -1.70
N PRO A 129 -19.86 7.86 -2.82
CA PRO A 129 -19.22 7.51 -4.09
C PRO A 129 -17.72 7.20 -3.96
N HIS A 130 -16.96 8.04 -3.24
CA HIS A 130 -15.51 7.93 -3.11
C HIS A 130 -15.00 6.84 -2.16
N GLU A 131 -15.85 6.10 -1.44
CA GLU A 131 -15.44 5.03 -0.51
C GLU A 131 -14.49 4.04 -1.20
N HIS A 132 -14.86 3.65 -2.43
CA HIS A 132 -14.10 2.75 -3.27
C HIS A 132 -13.78 3.35 -4.64
N GLY A 133 -13.74 4.68 -4.72
CA GLY A 133 -13.55 5.41 -5.98
C GLY A 133 -12.15 5.25 -6.57
N MET A 134 -12.04 5.51 -7.87
CA MET A 134 -10.76 5.51 -8.60
C MET A 134 -9.72 6.47 -7.98
N GLY A 135 -10.13 7.57 -7.36
CA GLY A 135 -9.22 8.49 -6.67
C GLY A 135 -8.49 7.86 -5.48
N ARG A 136 -9.20 7.07 -4.66
CA ARG A 136 -8.60 6.25 -3.59
C ARG A 136 -7.65 5.22 -4.19
N ALA A 137 -8.15 4.47 -5.20
CA ALA A 137 -7.42 3.40 -5.85
C ALA A 137 -6.07 3.88 -6.41
N LEU A 138 -6.06 5.00 -7.13
CA LEU A 138 -4.86 5.57 -7.72
C LEU A 138 -3.87 6.09 -6.67
N ALA A 139 -4.35 6.78 -5.63
CA ALA A 139 -3.44 7.27 -4.60
C ALA A 139 -2.79 6.12 -3.85
N GLU A 140 -3.53 5.04 -3.61
CA GLU A 140 -2.98 3.87 -2.97
C GLU A 140 -1.98 3.13 -3.84
N ALA A 141 -2.31 2.89 -5.11
CA ALA A 141 -1.40 2.29 -6.06
C ALA A 141 -0.11 3.11 -6.23
N ALA A 142 -0.20 4.44 -6.18
CA ALA A 142 0.95 5.33 -6.27
C ALA A 142 1.93 5.13 -5.10
N ILE A 143 1.42 4.97 -3.87
CA ILE A 143 2.27 4.89 -2.67
C ILE A 143 2.66 3.45 -2.32
N PHE A 144 1.89 2.45 -2.77
CA PHE A 144 2.06 1.06 -2.38
C PHE A 144 3.49 0.51 -2.63
N PRO A 145 4.10 0.73 -3.81
CA PRO A 145 5.48 0.30 -4.08
C PRO A 145 6.53 0.91 -3.13
N LYS A 146 6.28 2.12 -2.62
CA LYS A 146 7.13 2.73 -1.60
C LYS A 146 6.86 2.12 -0.23
N ARG A 147 5.60 1.87 0.13
CA ARG A 147 5.21 1.24 1.40
C ARG A 147 5.83 -0.15 1.54
N ILE A 148 5.78 -1.01 0.52
CA ILE A 148 6.35 -2.37 0.58
C ILE A 148 7.88 -2.36 0.70
N ARG A 149 8.54 -1.28 0.29
CA ARG A 149 9.99 -1.10 0.47
C ARG A 149 10.34 -0.55 1.85
N SER A 150 9.47 0.26 2.44
CA SER A 150 9.68 0.87 3.76
C SER A 150 9.34 -0.08 4.91
N TYR A 151 8.25 -0.84 4.80
CA TYR A 151 7.74 -1.66 5.90
C TYR A 151 7.94 -3.14 5.61
N SER A 152 8.23 -3.92 6.65
CA SER A 152 8.38 -5.37 6.53
C SER A 152 7.05 -6.12 6.44
N MET A 153 5.96 -5.46 6.81
CA MET A 153 4.61 -5.99 6.78
C MET A 153 3.62 -4.85 6.54
N LEU A 154 2.62 -5.10 5.71
CA LEU A 154 1.51 -4.21 5.42
C LEU A 154 0.19 -4.99 5.52
N VAL A 155 -0.47 -4.89 6.67
CA VAL A 155 -1.78 -5.50 6.88
C VAL A 155 -2.85 -4.47 6.56
N HIS A 156 -3.69 -4.78 5.57
CA HIS A 156 -4.89 -4.01 5.30
C HIS A 156 -6.00 -4.47 6.23
N HIS A 157 -6.48 -3.56 7.09
CA HIS A 157 -7.58 -3.87 8.00
C HIS A 157 -8.88 -4.04 7.21
N ASP A 158 -9.70 -5.02 7.60
CA ASP A 158 -11.02 -5.33 7.03
C ASP A 158 -11.06 -5.65 5.53
N LEU A 159 -10.53 -6.81 5.12
CA LEU A 159 -10.42 -7.19 3.71
C LEU A 159 -11.77 -7.40 2.99
N VAL A 160 -12.71 -8.08 3.66
CA VAL A 160 -14.02 -8.45 3.11
C VAL A 160 -15.10 -7.71 3.87
N ARG A 161 -16.08 -7.14 3.17
CA ARG A 161 -17.24 -6.52 3.80
C ARG A 161 -18.02 -7.55 4.60
N SER A 162 -18.00 -7.44 5.92
CA SER A 162 -18.74 -8.31 6.84
C SER A 162 -19.95 -7.62 7.48
N ASP A 163 -19.98 -6.29 7.50
CA ASP A 163 -21.02 -5.46 8.12
C ASP A 163 -20.93 -3.98 7.66
N HIS A 164 -21.60 -3.08 8.39
CA HIS A 164 -21.49 -1.64 8.20
C HIS A 164 -20.15 -1.05 8.70
N ALA A 165 -19.38 -1.76 9.53
CA ALA A 165 -18.13 -1.27 10.11
C ALA A 165 -16.90 -1.49 9.19
N THR A 166 -17.04 -2.34 8.16
CA THR A 166 -15.98 -2.73 7.20
C THR A 166 -16.00 -1.88 5.90
N TRP A 167 -16.05 -0.56 6.05
CA TRP A 167 -16.25 0.45 4.97
C TRP A 167 -14.98 0.82 4.18
N PHE A 168 -13.85 0.18 4.44
CA PHE A 168 -12.61 0.35 3.67
C PHE A 168 -12.12 -0.99 3.10
N CYS A 169 -13.04 -1.92 2.90
CA CYS A 169 -12.76 -3.25 2.37
C CYS A 169 -12.28 -3.26 0.91
N ARG A 170 -11.81 -4.42 0.45
CA ARG A 170 -11.38 -4.66 -0.94
C ARG A 170 -12.31 -5.59 -1.69
N ILE A 171 -13.18 -6.28 -0.96
CA ILE A 171 -14.04 -7.32 -1.49
C ILE A 171 -15.43 -7.08 -0.93
N PHE A 172 -16.38 -6.85 -1.83
CA PHE A 172 -17.79 -6.85 -1.46
C PHE A 172 -18.29 -8.28 -1.37
N TYR A 173 -19.01 -8.58 -0.28
CA TYR A 173 -19.73 -9.82 -0.10
C TYR A 173 -21.23 -9.58 -0.20
N SER A 174 -21.91 -10.34 -1.05
CA SER A 174 -23.35 -10.28 -1.27
C SER A 174 -23.95 -11.67 -1.02
N PRO A 175 -24.40 -11.97 0.22
CA PRO A 175 -24.84 -13.32 0.61
C PRO A 175 -26.06 -13.81 -0.19
N ASP A 176 -26.92 -12.88 -0.64
CA ASP A 176 -28.14 -13.18 -1.39
C ASP A 176 -27.88 -13.61 -2.84
N GLN A 177 -26.65 -13.43 -3.34
CA GLN A 177 -26.26 -13.87 -4.68
C GLN A 177 -25.98 -15.38 -4.72
N LYS A 178 -26.10 -15.96 -5.92
CA LYS A 178 -25.77 -17.38 -6.16
C LYS A 178 -24.29 -17.67 -5.83
N PRO A 179 -23.94 -18.88 -5.35
CA PRO A 179 -22.55 -19.31 -5.21
C PRO A 179 -21.73 -19.00 -6.49
N GLY A 180 -20.51 -18.51 -6.32
CA GLY A 180 -19.65 -18.02 -7.42
C GLY A 180 -19.89 -16.57 -7.85
N ARG A 181 -20.96 -15.91 -7.38
CA ARG A 181 -21.25 -14.49 -7.63
C ARG A 181 -21.38 -13.65 -6.36
N ARG A 182 -21.05 -14.23 -5.20
CA ARG A 182 -21.17 -13.57 -3.90
C ARG A 182 -20.05 -12.58 -3.62
N TYR A 183 -18.97 -12.62 -4.39
CA TYR A 183 -17.82 -11.75 -4.20
C TYR A 183 -17.61 -10.89 -5.45
N SER A 184 -17.38 -9.61 -5.24
CA SER A 184 -16.97 -8.68 -6.28
C SER A 184 -15.88 -7.75 -5.78
N LEU A 185 -15.03 -7.30 -6.70
CA LEU A 185 -14.03 -6.29 -6.42
C LEU A 185 -14.61 -4.93 -6.82
N PRO A 186 -14.66 -3.94 -5.92
CA PRO A 186 -14.77 -2.55 -6.33
C PRO A 186 -13.47 -2.06 -6.99
N THR A 187 -13.51 -0.84 -7.55
CA THR A 187 -12.37 -0.23 -8.28
C THR A 187 -11.05 -0.31 -7.50
N ASP A 188 -11.04 0.03 -6.22
CA ASP A 188 -9.81 -0.01 -5.41
C ASP A 188 -9.33 -1.45 -5.15
N GLY A 189 -10.24 -2.41 -4.97
CA GLY A 189 -9.92 -3.84 -4.92
C GLY A 189 -9.25 -4.35 -6.20
N ALA A 190 -9.79 -3.97 -7.36
CA ALA A 190 -9.26 -4.37 -8.66
C ALA A 190 -7.89 -3.74 -8.96
N VAL A 191 -7.73 -2.45 -8.66
CA VAL A 191 -6.43 -1.76 -8.79
C VAL A 191 -5.39 -2.39 -7.85
N MET A 192 -5.76 -2.68 -6.60
CA MET A 192 -4.85 -3.28 -5.64
C MET A 192 -4.52 -4.75 -5.93
N GLN A 193 -5.38 -5.48 -6.64
CA GLN A 193 -5.04 -6.80 -7.16
C GLN A 193 -3.80 -6.74 -8.06
N ILE A 194 -3.74 -5.72 -8.94
CA ILE A 194 -2.59 -5.49 -9.83
C ILE A 194 -1.42 -4.88 -9.06
N ALA A 195 -1.64 -3.80 -8.31
CA ALA A 195 -0.57 -3.10 -7.60
C ALA A 195 0.10 -4.00 -6.55
N GLY A 196 -0.66 -4.92 -5.95
CA GLY A 196 -0.20 -5.93 -5.00
C GLY A 196 0.87 -6.86 -5.56
N GLU A 197 0.87 -7.12 -6.87
CA GLU A 197 1.90 -7.97 -7.51
C GLU A 197 3.31 -7.39 -7.37
N HIS A 198 3.46 -6.07 -7.20
CA HIS A 198 4.76 -5.47 -6.91
C HIS A 198 5.38 -5.95 -5.59
N ALA A 199 4.58 -6.48 -4.65
CA ALA A 199 5.07 -7.09 -3.42
C ALA A 199 5.63 -8.50 -3.62
N MET A 200 5.22 -9.18 -4.69
CA MET A 200 5.71 -10.52 -5.06
C MET A 200 6.96 -10.45 -5.94
N ASN A 201 7.21 -9.28 -6.53
CA ASN A 201 8.35 -8.99 -7.38
C ASN A 201 9.39 -8.14 -6.64
N GLN A 202 10.58 -8.01 -7.22
CA GLN A 202 11.54 -7.00 -6.79
C GLN A 202 11.12 -5.64 -7.37
N ALA A 203 10.45 -4.78 -6.57
CA ALA A 203 10.23 -3.39 -6.96
C ALA A 203 11.57 -2.72 -7.26
N VAL A 204 11.76 -2.15 -8.45
CA VAL A 204 13.00 -1.49 -8.89
C VAL A 204 12.84 0.03 -8.99
N TYR A 205 11.67 0.51 -9.43
CA TYR A 205 11.37 1.93 -9.57
C TYR A 205 9.95 2.24 -9.08
N ALA A 206 9.78 3.42 -8.49
CA ALA A 206 8.47 3.92 -8.06
C ALA A 206 8.50 5.45 -8.00
N ASP A 207 7.52 6.09 -8.65
CA ASP A 207 7.24 7.52 -8.59
C ASP A 207 5.78 7.72 -8.18
N VAL A 208 5.59 8.46 -7.09
CA VAL A 208 4.26 8.69 -6.50
C VAL A 208 3.47 9.73 -7.30
N TYR A 209 4.13 10.74 -7.89
CA TYR A 209 3.44 11.81 -8.62
C TYR A 209 3.03 11.37 -10.02
N GLU A 210 3.88 10.58 -10.68
CA GLU A 210 3.53 9.98 -11.98
C GLU A 210 2.72 8.68 -11.84
N ILE A 211 2.43 8.24 -10.61
CA ILE A 211 1.71 6.99 -10.30
C ILE A 211 2.36 5.82 -11.05
N LEU A 212 3.68 5.81 -11.13
CA LEU A 212 4.47 4.90 -11.97
C LEU A 212 5.26 3.95 -11.09
N ALA A 213 5.19 2.66 -11.39
CA ALA A 213 6.01 1.66 -10.71
C ALA A 213 6.48 0.58 -11.68
N LEU A 214 7.69 0.08 -11.42
CA LEU A 214 8.31 -1.02 -12.13
C LEU A 214 8.81 -2.03 -11.11
N SER A 215 8.44 -3.29 -11.29
CA SER A 215 9.00 -4.41 -10.56
C SER A 215 9.48 -5.52 -11.49
N MET A 216 10.49 -6.24 -11.04
CA MET A 216 11.11 -7.35 -11.75
C MET A 216 10.69 -8.66 -11.07
N GLY A 217 9.92 -9.46 -11.79
CA GLY A 217 9.65 -10.85 -11.45
C GLY A 217 10.73 -11.77 -12.00
N LYS A 218 10.50 -13.08 -11.90
CA LYS A 218 11.45 -14.11 -12.38
C LYS A 218 11.71 -14.01 -13.88
N ASP A 219 10.63 -13.94 -14.67
CA ASP A 219 10.69 -14.04 -16.14
C ASP A 219 10.07 -12.82 -16.86
N GLN A 220 9.61 -11.82 -16.10
CA GLN A 220 8.92 -10.64 -16.64
C GLN A 220 9.10 -9.41 -15.76
N LEU A 221 8.93 -8.23 -16.36
CA LEU A 221 8.76 -6.96 -15.67
C LEU A 221 7.26 -6.62 -15.62
N LEU A 222 6.83 -6.08 -14.49
CA LEU A 222 5.52 -5.46 -14.34
C LEU A 222 5.72 -3.94 -14.25
N LEU A 223 5.20 -3.24 -15.25
CA LEU A 223 5.07 -1.78 -15.22
C LEU A 223 3.62 -1.41 -14.96
N THR A 224 3.39 -0.50 -14.01
CA THR A 224 2.05 0.05 -13.76
C THR A 224 2.10 1.56 -13.78
N ILE A 225 1.10 2.20 -14.36
CA ILE A 225 0.99 3.66 -14.48
C ILE A 225 -0.46 4.12 -14.33
N GLY A 226 -0.69 5.23 -13.61
CA GLY A 226 -2.02 5.80 -13.40
C GLY A 226 -2.25 7.11 -14.14
N ASN A 227 -3.51 7.39 -14.47
CA ASN A 227 -3.97 8.68 -14.98
C ASN A 227 -5.15 9.20 -14.14
N PRO A 228 -4.94 10.21 -13.26
CA PRO A 228 -5.99 10.72 -12.38
C PRO A 228 -6.85 11.82 -13.00
N VAL A 229 -6.64 12.18 -14.28
CA VAL A 229 -7.36 13.30 -14.92
C VAL A 229 -8.37 12.83 -15.96
N SER A 230 -9.28 13.73 -16.34
CA SER A 230 -10.35 13.49 -17.32
C SER A 230 -9.88 13.43 -18.77
N THR A 231 -8.61 13.75 -19.04
CA THR A 231 -8.03 13.76 -20.37
C THR A 231 -7.08 12.57 -20.56
N PRO A 232 -7.06 11.96 -21.76
CA PRO A 232 -6.04 10.97 -22.08
C PRO A 232 -4.64 11.56 -21.96
N ARG A 233 -3.67 10.81 -21.45
CA ARG A 233 -2.27 11.24 -21.32
C ARG A 233 -1.34 10.34 -22.11
N SER A 234 -0.55 10.92 -23.01
CA SER A 234 0.56 10.22 -23.65
C SER A 234 1.69 10.03 -22.65
N ALA A 235 2.22 8.82 -22.57
CA ALA A 235 3.38 8.49 -21.75
C ALA A 235 4.50 7.92 -22.64
N GLU A 236 5.72 8.41 -22.43
CA GLU A 236 6.95 7.91 -23.03
C GLU A 236 7.89 7.49 -21.90
N ILE A 237 8.16 6.19 -21.80
CA ILE A 237 8.95 5.61 -20.72
C ILE A 237 10.22 5.03 -21.32
N ALA A 238 11.37 5.64 -20.99
CA ALA A 238 12.68 5.14 -21.39
C ALA A 238 13.10 3.95 -20.52
N LEU A 239 13.24 2.79 -21.14
CA LEU A 239 13.59 1.51 -20.52
C LEU A 239 15.11 1.31 -20.54
N ARG A 240 15.83 2.07 -19.71
CA ARG A 240 17.30 2.05 -19.66
C ARG A 240 17.85 0.90 -18.82
N GLY A 241 19.08 0.48 -19.11
CA GLY A 241 19.81 -0.51 -18.33
C GLY A 241 19.44 -1.97 -18.62
N LEU A 242 18.67 -2.20 -19.68
CA LEU A 242 18.29 -3.53 -20.13
C LEU A 242 19.35 -4.10 -21.08
N ARG A 243 19.69 -5.39 -20.90
CA ARG A 243 20.64 -6.10 -21.76
C ARG A 243 20.01 -6.51 -23.09
N GLU A 244 18.71 -6.77 -23.08
CA GLU A 244 17.96 -7.29 -24.22
C GLU A 244 16.74 -6.43 -24.52
N PRO A 245 16.29 -6.40 -25.78
CA PRO A 245 15.00 -5.80 -26.13
C PRO A 245 13.86 -6.52 -25.40
N LEU A 246 12.87 -5.73 -24.96
CA LEU A 246 11.65 -6.25 -24.35
C LEU A 246 10.52 -6.32 -25.38
N ARG A 247 9.64 -7.30 -25.19
CA ARG A 247 8.35 -7.39 -25.87
C ARG A 247 7.22 -7.22 -24.86
N ILE A 248 6.10 -6.67 -25.33
CA ILE A 248 4.87 -6.58 -24.55
C ILE A 248 4.19 -7.95 -24.58
N LEU A 249 3.93 -8.50 -23.39
CA LEU A 249 3.14 -9.72 -23.22
C LEU A 249 1.65 -9.39 -23.07
N GLU A 250 1.36 -8.38 -22.26
CA GLU A 250 0.01 -7.97 -21.88
C GLU A 250 -0.01 -6.48 -21.59
N SER A 251 -1.13 -5.83 -21.90
CA SER A 251 -1.40 -4.44 -21.54
C SER A 251 -2.89 -4.28 -21.26
N GLN A 252 -3.23 -3.97 -20.01
CA GLN A 252 -4.61 -3.87 -19.54
C GLN A 252 -4.80 -2.61 -18.71
N GLY A 253 -5.94 -1.94 -18.89
CA GLY A 253 -6.36 -0.79 -18.10
C GLY A 253 -7.61 -1.10 -17.30
N ILE A 254 -7.62 -0.70 -16.03
CA ILE A 254 -8.82 -0.51 -15.22
C ILE A 254 -9.24 0.94 -15.40
N VAL A 255 -10.44 1.17 -15.95
CA VAL A 255 -10.93 2.50 -16.31
C VAL A 255 -12.25 2.77 -15.61
N ALA A 256 -12.37 3.94 -14.99
CA ALA A 256 -13.57 4.39 -14.31
C ALA A 256 -14.15 5.63 -15.01
N ALA A 257 -15.42 5.94 -14.75
CA ALA A 257 -16.07 7.12 -15.35
C ALA A 257 -15.49 8.43 -14.78
N ASP A 258 -15.15 8.43 -13.49
CA ASP A 258 -14.55 9.54 -12.76
C ASP A 258 -13.75 9.02 -11.55
N LEU A 259 -13.17 9.94 -10.76
CA LEU A 259 -12.44 9.60 -9.54
C LEU A 259 -13.34 9.08 -8.40
N ASP A 260 -14.65 9.34 -8.47
CA ASP A 260 -15.63 8.94 -7.48
C ASP A 260 -16.24 7.56 -7.77
N SER A 261 -15.95 6.97 -8.93
CA SER A 261 -16.61 5.77 -9.41
C SER A 261 -16.09 4.49 -8.74
N PRO A 262 -16.95 3.74 -8.03
CA PRO A 262 -16.59 2.45 -7.43
C PRO A 262 -16.67 1.29 -8.42
N ASN A 263 -17.26 1.54 -9.60
CA ASN A 263 -17.34 0.61 -10.72
C ASN A 263 -16.29 0.97 -11.76
N TYR A 264 -15.87 -0.04 -12.51
CA TYR A 264 -14.85 0.09 -13.56
C TYR A 264 -15.14 -0.85 -14.72
N THR A 265 -14.48 -0.59 -15.85
CA THR A 265 -14.33 -1.55 -16.94
C THR A 265 -12.86 -1.95 -17.06
N THR A 266 -12.61 -3.11 -17.65
CA THR A 266 -11.27 -3.49 -18.07
C THR A 266 -11.19 -3.41 -19.58
N GLN A 267 -10.09 -2.88 -20.10
CA GLN A 267 -9.88 -2.79 -21.55
C GLN A 267 -8.39 -2.92 -21.90
N PRO A 268 -8.04 -3.48 -23.06
CA PRO A 268 -6.66 -3.43 -23.57
C PRO A 268 -6.21 -1.99 -23.76
N VAL A 269 -4.97 -1.68 -23.42
CA VAL A 269 -4.38 -0.34 -23.64
C VAL A 269 -3.33 -0.42 -24.75
N PRO A 270 -3.53 0.25 -25.89
CA PRO A 270 -2.55 0.27 -26.96
C PRO A 270 -1.21 0.84 -26.47
N CYS A 271 -0.17 0.03 -26.60
CA CYS A 271 1.20 0.42 -26.31
C CYS A 271 2.16 -0.23 -27.30
N LYS A 272 3.30 0.41 -27.51
CA LYS A 272 4.35 -0.09 -28.40
C LYS A 272 5.73 0.21 -27.83
N ILE A 273 6.69 -0.63 -28.19
CA ILE A 273 8.10 -0.42 -27.86
C ILE A 273 8.82 -0.05 -29.15
N ASP A 274 9.34 1.18 -29.20
CA ASP A 274 10.21 1.65 -30.27
C ASP A 274 11.63 1.74 -29.72
N GLY A 275 12.47 0.73 -30.01
CA GLY A 275 13.81 0.60 -29.41
C GLY A 275 13.74 0.32 -27.91
N GLN A 276 14.22 1.26 -27.09
CA GLN A 276 14.13 1.20 -25.62
C GLN A 276 13.09 2.18 -25.05
N VAL A 277 12.14 2.64 -25.85
CA VAL A 277 11.09 3.56 -25.39
C VAL A 277 9.73 2.89 -25.51
N LEU A 278 9.05 2.73 -24.37
CA LEU A 278 7.66 2.32 -24.31
C LEU A 278 6.77 3.55 -24.48
N ARG A 279 5.87 3.50 -25.46
CA ARG A 279 4.90 4.55 -25.77
C ARG A 279 3.50 4.02 -25.56
N LEU A 280 2.66 4.78 -24.87
CA LEU A 280 1.26 4.44 -24.65
C LEU A 280 0.39 5.68 -24.44
N LEU A 281 -0.91 5.51 -24.69
CA LEU A 281 -1.92 6.51 -24.40
C LEU A 281 -2.78 6.03 -23.23
N LEU A 282 -2.63 6.67 -22.08
CA LEU A 282 -3.40 6.36 -20.88
C LEU A 282 -4.82 6.88 -21.02
N PRO A 283 -5.86 6.03 -20.85
CA PRO A 283 -7.24 6.49 -20.77
C PRO A 283 -7.44 7.47 -19.60
N PRO A 284 -8.45 8.35 -19.64
CA PRO A 284 -8.88 9.12 -18.47
C PRO A 284 -9.16 8.21 -17.28
N PHE A 285 -8.92 8.70 -16.06
CA PHE A 285 -9.28 8.02 -14.80
C PHE A 285 -8.98 6.52 -14.81
N SER A 286 -7.71 6.18 -15.01
CA SER A 286 -7.31 4.79 -15.27
C SER A 286 -6.06 4.37 -14.51
N TYR A 287 -5.95 3.07 -14.27
CA TYR A 287 -4.73 2.40 -13.83
C TYR A 287 -4.37 1.31 -14.83
N VAL A 288 -3.20 1.43 -15.44
CA VAL A 288 -2.74 0.58 -16.54
C VAL A 288 -1.60 -0.30 -16.05
N SER A 289 -1.67 -1.59 -16.34
CA SER A 289 -0.59 -2.56 -16.17
C SER A 289 -0.07 -3.04 -17.51
N ILE A 290 1.24 -3.25 -17.58
CA ILE A 290 1.94 -3.72 -18.76
C ILE A 290 2.95 -4.77 -18.31
N ARG A 291 2.82 -5.98 -18.84
CA ARG A 291 3.78 -7.05 -18.63
C ARG A 291 4.76 -7.09 -19.79
N LEU A 292 6.04 -7.07 -19.47
CA LEU A 292 7.13 -7.07 -20.44
C LEU A 292 8.02 -8.27 -20.19
N ALA A 293 8.54 -8.90 -21.23
CA ALA A 293 9.55 -9.95 -21.11
C ALA A 293 10.67 -9.75 -22.12
N ALA A 294 11.82 -10.34 -21.83
CA ALA A 294 12.91 -10.42 -22.80
C ALA A 294 12.45 -11.17 -24.06
N THR A 295 12.91 -10.71 -25.22
CA THR A 295 12.43 -11.24 -26.51
C THR A 295 12.76 -12.73 -26.70
N HIS A 296 13.78 -13.25 -26.00
CA HIS A 296 14.21 -14.65 -26.08
C HIS A 296 13.60 -15.59 -25.03
N ALA A 297 12.85 -15.08 -24.04
CA ALA A 297 12.32 -15.87 -22.92
C ALA A 297 11.14 -16.83 -23.27
N ALA A 298 10.90 -17.12 -24.56
CA ALA A 298 9.79 -17.96 -25.02
C ALA A 298 10.22 -19.21 -25.79
N ASN A 299 11.52 -19.48 -25.88
CA ASN A 299 12.08 -20.63 -26.61
C ASN A 299 12.66 -21.71 -25.68
N GLU A 300 12.33 -21.66 -24.39
CA GLU A 300 12.60 -22.71 -23.40
C GLU A 300 11.30 -23.10 -22.70
#